data_AF-A0A4S0RC67-F1
#
_entry.id   AF-A0A4S0RC67-F1
#
_cell.length_a   1.000
_cell.length_b   1.000
_cell.length_c   1.000
_cell.angle_alpha   90.00
_cell.angle_beta   90.00
_cell.angle_gamma   90.00
#
_symmetry.space_group_name_H-M   'P 1'
#
loop_
_entity.id
_entity.type
_entity.pdbx_description
1 polymer ?
#
loop_
_entity_poly.entity_id
_entity_poly.type
_entity_poly.pdbx_seq_one_letter_code
_entity_poly.pdbx_strand_id
1 'polypeptide(L)'
;NLEFTEDETNWPYKVSIAAAKDMRVNVPGELPGPMDPFSASEILNNKDQYEVTEADEQMMATGHGQLIGQFLLDRQGIVRWSFTEVPEGGRHMFGAPSPQELMSAVSQVAQ
;
A
#
# COMPACT_ATOMS: atom_id res chain seq x y z
N ASN A 1 -7.40 13.09 1.11
CA ASN A 1 -6.42 12.02 1.32
C ASN A 1 -6.21 11.82 2.81
N LEU A 2 -5.75 10.64 3.21
CA LEU A 2 -5.29 10.45 4.58
C LEU A 2 -4.20 11.49 4.88
N GLU A 3 -4.28 12.14 6.03
CA GLU A 3 -3.28 13.11 6.47
C GLU A 3 -2.28 12.41 7.41
N PHE A 4 -0.98 12.55 7.14
CA PHE A 4 0.05 12.16 8.09
C PHE A 4 0.36 13.33 9.01
N THR A 5 0.31 13.08 10.31
CA THR A 5 0.63 14.09 11.33
C THR A 5 1.82 13.62 12.17
N GLU A 6 2.45 14.50 12.93
CA GLU A 6 3.53 14.07 13.84
C GLU A 6 2.98 13.16 14.96
N ASP A 7 1.89 13.58 15.62
CA ASP A 7 1.48 13.00 16.92
C ASP A 7 0.01 12.58 17.01
N GLU A 8 -0.84 13.00 16.06
CA GLU A 8 -2.30 12.82 16.14
C GLU A 8 -2.80 11.71 15.21
N THR A 9 -3.33 10.63 15.78
CA THR A 9 -4.10 9.64 15.00
C THR A 9 -5.60 9.88 15.20
N ASN A 10 -6.32 10.10 14.10
CA ASN A 10 -7.77 10.23 14.04
C ASN A 10 -8.29 9.49 12.80
N TRP A 11 -8.41 8.17 12.90
CA TRP A 11 -8.80 7.31 11.79
C TRP A 11 -10.26 7.57 11.33
N PRO A 12 -10.56 7.58 10.01
CA PRO A 12 -9.66 7.33 8.87
C PRO A 12 -9.05 8.60 8.23
N TYR A 13 -9.08 9.74 8.93
CA TYR A 13 -8.69 11.03 8.37
C TYR A 13 -7.22 11.38 8.62
N LYS A 14 -6.70 11.00 9.78
CA LYS A 14 -5.32 11.27 10.21
C LYS A 14 -4.65 10.03 10.77
N VAL A 15 -3.39 9.82 10.42
CA VAL A 15 -2.51 8.81 11.02
C VAL A 15 -1.22 9.49 11.44
N SER A 16 -0.82 9.34 12.71
CA SER A 16 0.48 9.86 13.15
C SER A 16 1.63 9.08 12.53
N ILE A 17 2.78 9.73 12.33
CA ILE A 17 4.02 9.07 11.88
C ILE A 17 4.43 7.98 12.87
N ALA A 18 4.21 8.18 14.17
CA ALA A 18 4.43 7.15 15.18
C ALA A 18 3.56 5.90 14.92
N ALA A 19 2.26 6.08 14.69
CA ALA A 19 1.37 4.96 14.37
C ALA A 19 1.74 4.26 13.05
N ALA A 20 2.17 5.02 12.03
CA ALA A 20 2.65 4.46 10.77
C ALA A 20 3.93 3.62 10.95
N LYS A 21 4.86 4.06 11.79
CA LYS A 21 6.11 3.33 12.10
C LYS A 21 5.88 2.03 12.88
N ASP A 22 4.77 1.92 13.60
CA ASP A 22 4.42 0.68 14.30
C ASP A 22 3.84 -0.39 13.35
N MET A 23 3.32 0.01 12.20
CA MET A 23 2.80 -0.90 11.18
C MET A 23 3.89 -1.82 10.63
N ARG A 24 3.49 -3.00 10.15
CA ARG A 24 4.41 -4.03 9.65
C ARG A 24 4.04 -4.42 8.24
N VAL A 25 4.80 -3.90 7.28
CA VAL A 25 4.73 -4.29 5.87
C VAL A 25 5.64 -5.49 5.65
N ASN A 26 5.13 -6.47 4.91
CA ASN A 26 5.89 -7.66 4.55
C ASN A 26 5.67 -7.99 3.08
N VAL A 27 6.76 -8.08 2.32
CA VAL A 27 6.76 -8.46 0.91
C VAL A 27 7.73 -9.64 0.76
N PRO A 28 7.26 -10.88 0.92
CA PRO A 28 8.12 -12.06 0.84
C PRO A 28 8.89 -12.13 -0.48
N GLY A 29 10.20 -12.37 -0.41
CA GLY A 29 11.10 -12.39 -1.57
C GLY A 29 11.69 -11.02 -1.94
N GLU A 30 11.06 -9.94 -1.49
CA GLU A 30 11.54 -8.58 -1.70
C GLU A 30 12.18 -7.99 -0.44
N LEU A 31 11.55 -8.19 0.72
CA LEU A 31 12.02 -7.72 2.03
C LEU A 31 12.62 -8.87 2.86
N PRO A 32 13.62 -8.60 3.73
CA PRO A 32 14.22 -9.60 4.62
C PRO A 32 13.27 -10.07 5.74
N GLY A 33 12.18 -9.34 5.99
CA GLY A 33 11.15 -9.68 6.96
C GLY A 33 10.19 -8.49 7.18
N PRO A 34 9.17 -8.65 8.03
CA PRO A 34 8.22 -7.57 8.33
C PRO A 34 8.89 -6.37 9.00
N MET A 35 8.66 -5.16 8.49
CA MET A 35 9.25 -3.91 8.98
C MET A 35 8.33 -2.70 8.78
N ASP A 36 8.74 -1.52 9.27
CA ASP A 36 7.93 -0.31 9.09
C ASP A 36 7.88 0.14 7.62
N PRO A 37 6.81 0.83 7.20
CA PRO A 37 6.61 1.24 5.80
C PRO A 37 7.74 2.10 5.23
N PHE A 38 8.40 2.93 6.06
CA PHE A 38 9.43 3.84 5.60
C PHE A 38 10.74 3.09 5.31
N SER A 39 11.17 2.21 6.22
CA SER A 39 12.31 1.32 5.96
C SER A 39 12.06 0.35 4.81
N ALA A 40 10.83 -0.16 4.66
CA ALA A 40 10.46 -1.00 3.52
C ALA A 40 10.62 -0.23 2.20
N SER A 41 10.11 1.00 2.13
CA SER A 41 10.23 1.86 0.94
C SER A 41 11.69 2.12 0.57
N GLU A 42 12.55 2.45 1.55
CA GLU A 42 13.98 2.67 1.30
C GLU A 42 14.68 1.43 0.74
N ILE A 43 14.41 0.25 1.30
CA ILE A 43 15.01 -1.01 0.81
C ILE A 43 14.54 -1.32 -0.61
N LEU A 44 13.25 -1.17 -0.89
CA LEU A 44 12.66 -1.44 -2.21
C LEU A 44 13.19 -0.47 -3.26
N ASN A 45 13.21 0.83 -2.97
CA ASN A 45 13.76 1.84 -3.88
C ASN A 45 15.22 1.54 -4.23
N ASN A 46 16.05 1.20 -3.23
CA ASN A 46 17.44 0.83 -3.46
C ASN A 46 17.58 -0.44 -4.31
N LYS A 47 16.73 -1.44 -4.06
CA LYS A 47 16.72 -2.70 -4.83
C LYS A 47 16.36 -2.47 -6.29
N ASP A 48 15.37 -1.61 -6.54
CA ASP A 48 14.87 -1.27 -7.87
C ASP A 48 15.73 -0.20 -8.57
N GLN A 49 16.79 0.27 -7.91
CA GLN A 49 17.64 1.39 -8.38
C GLN A 49 16.81 2.64 -8.67
N TYR A 50 15.75 2.84 -7.88
CA TYR A 50 14.86 3.99 -7.98
C TYR A 50 15.48 5.19 -7.27
N GLU A 51 15.86 6.19 -8.04
CA GLU A 51 16.30 7.48 -7.51
C GLU A 51 15.08 8.39 -7.32
N VAL A 52 14.83 8.80 -6.07
CA VAL A 52 13.79 9.77 -5.76
C VAL A 52 14.15 11.10 -6.41
N THR A 53 13.25 11.61 -7.24
CA THR A 53 13.41 12.87 -7.95
C THR A 53 12.65 14.01 -7.26
N GLU A 54 12.93 15.26 -7.65
CA GLU A 54 12.17 16.41 -7.17
C GLU A 54 10.65 16.30 -7.47
N ALA A 55 10.29 15.68 -8.59
CA ALA A 55 8.89 15.43 -8.93
C ALA A 55 8.23 14.45 -7.96
N ASP A 56 8.96 13.44 -7.48
CA ASP A 56 8.49 12.52 -6.46
C ASP A 56 8.29 13.24 -5.12
N GLU A 57 9.22 14.11 -4.72
CA GLU A 57 9.11 14.91 -3.51
C GLU A 57 7.87 15.84 -3.54
N GLN A 58 7.63 16.50 -4.67
CA GLN A 58 6.45 17.35 -4.86
C GLN A 58 5.14 16.55 -4.83
N MET A 59 5.14 15.36 -5.46
CA MET A 59 4.01 14.43 -5.38
C MET A 59 3.78 13.98 -3.94
N MET A 60 4.84 13.56 -3.23
CA MET A 60 4.77 13.13 -1.84
C MET A 60 4.25 14.24 -0.92
N ALA A 61 4.61 15.50 -1.15
CA ALA A 61 4.13 16.64 -0.36
C ALA A 61 2.62 16.87 -0.46
N THR A 62 1.98 16.46 -1.57
CA THR A 62 0.55 16.67 -1.82
C THR A 62 -0.29 15.39 -1.79
N GLY A 63 0.38 14.23 -1.90
CA GLY A 63 -0.22 12.92 -2.11
C GLY A 63 0.17 11.84 -1.10
N HIS A 64 0.95 12.16 -0.05
CA HIS A 64 1.52 11.16 0.87
C HIS A 64 0.53 10.12 1.39
N GLY A 65 -0.73 10.50 1.65
CA GLY A 65 -1.79 9.59 2.11
C GLY A 65 -2.83 9.21 1.05
N GLN A 66 -2.42 9.15 -0.21
CA GLN A 66 -3.23 8.52 -1.23
C GLN A 66 -3.22 7.01 -1.03
N LEU A 67 -4.40 6.44 -0.81
CA LEU A 67 -4.58 5.00 -0.63
C LEU A 67 -4.95 4.35 -1.95
N ILE A 68 -4.51 3.11 -2.14
CA ILE A 68 -4.78 2.34 -3.36
C ILE A 68 -5.87 1.30 -3.16
N GLY A 69 -6.54 1.01 -4.27
CA GLY A 69 -7.45 -0.11 -4.43
C GLY A 69 -7.20 -0.78 -5.77
N GLN A 70 -7.13 -2.10 -5.77
CA GLN A 70 -7.01 -2.93 -6.96
C GLN A 70 -8.30 -3.72 -7.14
N PHE A 71 -8.82 -3.77 -8.36
CA PHE A 71 -10.08 -4.42 -8.68
C PHE A 71 -9.93 -5.27 -9.94
N LEU A 72 -10.52 -6.45 -9.92
CA LEU A 72 -10.66 -7.29 -11.10
C LEU A 72 -12.10 -7.28 -11.57
N LEU A 73 -12.29 -6.96 -12.85
CA LEU A 73 -13.58 -6.89 -13.52
C LEU A 73 -13.75 -8.09 -14.44
N ASP A 74 -14.97 -8.62 -14.51
CA ASP A 74 -15.33 -9.57 -15.57
C ASP A 74 -15.67 -8.88 -16.90
N ARG A 75 -16.04 -9.66 -17.92
CA ARG A 75 -16.42 -9.13 -19.24
C ARG A 75 -17.68 -8.27 -19.24
N GLN A 76 -18.49 -8.33 -18.19
CA GLN A 76 -19.68 -7.49 -18.02
C GLN A 76 -19.35 -6.20 -17.23
N GLY A 77 -18.10 -6.00 -16.83
CA GLY A 77 -17.67 -4.86 -16.03
C GLY A 77 -18.02 -5.00 -14.55
N ILE A 78 -18.29 -6.22 -14.06
CA ILE A 78 -18.63 -6.47 -12.65
C ILE A 78 -17.36 -6.74 -11.87
N VAL A 79 -17.18 -6.06 -10.73
CA VAL A 79 -16.10 -6.34 -9.77
C VAL A 79 -16.29 -7.73 -9.19
N ARG A 80 -15.38 -8.66 -9.52
CA ARG A 80 -15.38 -10.04 -9.00
C ARG A 80 -14.37 -10.24 -7.87
N TRP A 81 -13.42 -9.33 -7.76
CA TRP A 81 -12.44 -9.33 -6.68
C TRP A 81 -11.95 -7.90 -6.43
N SER A 82 -11.65 -7.60 -5.18
CA SER A 82 -11.06 -6.33 -4.78
C SER A 82 -10.03 -6.52 -3.68
N PHE A 83 -9.02 -5.66 -3.71
CA PHE A 83 -8.09 -5.39 -2.63
C PHE A 83 -8.09 -3.89 -2.40
N THR A 84 -8.26 -3.46 -1.16
CA THR A 84 -8.15 -2.03 -0.78
C THR A 84 -7.34 -1.97 0.51
N GLU A 85 -6.68 -0.85 0.79
CA GLU A 85 -5.85 -0.72 1.99
C GLU A 85 -6.66 -0.61 3.29
N VAL A 86 -7.86 -0.03 3.21
CA VAL A 86 -8.73 0.35 4.35
C VAL A 86 -9.69 -0.69 4.95
N PRO A 87 -9.91 -1.92 4.41
CA PRO A 87 -10.78 -2.90 5.04
C PRO A 87 -10.37 -3.18 6.48
N GLU A 88 -11.36 -3.49 7.31
CA GLU A 88 -11.15 -3.94 8.70
C GLU A 88 -10.27 -2.98 9.53
N GLY A 89 -10.37 -1.67 9.25
CA GLY A 89 -9.63 -0.64 9.99
C GLY A 89 -8.22 -0.39 9.47
N GLY A 90 -7.96 -0.58 8.17
CA GLY A 90 -6.63 -0.36 7.60
C GLY A 90 -5.73 -1.59 7.63
N ARG A 91 -6.31 -2.80 7.64
CA ARG A 91 -5.56 -4.06 7.73
C ARG A 91 -4.49 -4.22 6.64
N HIS A 92 -4.69 -3.57 5.50
CA HIS A 92 -3.82 -3.68 4.33
C HIS A 92 -3.05 -2.39 4.03
N MET A 93 -3.00 -1.45 4.98
CA MET A 93 -2.24 -0.20 4.83
C MET A 93 -0.80 -0.46 4.39
N PHE A 94 -0.37 0.24 3.34
CA PHE A 94 0.94 0.11 2.68
C PHE A 94 1.26 -1.29 2.13
N GLY A 95 0.23 -2.14 2.03
CA GLY A 95 0.33 -3.48 1.50
C GLY A 95 -0.10 -3.57 0.04
N ALA A 96 0.30 -4.65 -0.60
CA ALA A 96 -0.21 -5.07 -1.89
C ALA A 96 -0.53 -6.57 -1.83
N PRO A 97 -1.47 -7.07 -2.66
CA PRO A 97 -1.65 -8.50 -2.82
C PRO A 97 -0.36 -9.13 -3.33
N SER A 98 -0.01 -10.31 -2.82
CA SER A 98 1.11 -11.05 -3.39
C SER A 98 0.82 -11.47 -4.85
N PRO A 99 1.85 -11.69 -5.69
CA PRO A 99 1.64 -12.19 -7.05
C PRO A 99 0.79 -13.46 -7.10
N GLN A 100 0.96 -14.35 -6.11
CA GLN A 100 0.20 -15.60 -6.02
C GLN A 100 -1.29 -15.34 -5.70
N GLU A 101 -1.60 -14.46 -4.75
CA GLU A 101 -2.98 -14.08 -4.43
C GLU A 101 -3.65 -13.41 -5.62
N LEU A 102 -2.94 -12.49 -6.30
CA LEU A 102 -3.45 -11.81 -7.48
C LEU A 102 -3.75 -12.80 -8.61
N MET A 103 -2.80 -13.68 -8.95
CA MET A 103 -2.99 -14.66 -10.02
C MET A 103 -4.09 -15.67 -9.69
N SER A 104 -4.20 -16.07 -8.41
CA SER A 104 -5.32 -16.89 -7.95
C SER A 104 -6.66 -16.17 -8.13
N ALA A 105 -6.76 -14.90 -7.75
CA ALA A 105 -7.97 -14.11 -7.98
C ALA A 105 -8.31 -14.02 -9.48
N VAL A 106 -7.34 -13.71 -10.34
CA VAL A 106 -7.53 -13.65 -11.80
C VAL A 106 -8.11 -14.95 -12.35
N SER A 107 -7.61 -16.12 -11.91
CA SER A 107 -8.11 -17.41 -12.38
C SER A 107 -9.58 -17.68 -12.03
N GLN A 108 -10.09 -17.08 -10.96
CA GLN A 108 -11.51 -17.19 -10.56
C GLN A 108 -12.40 -16.23 -11.37
N VAL A 109 -11.87 -15.07 -11.75
CA VAL A 109 -12.60 -14.06 -12.54
C VAL A 109 -12.69 -14.42 -14.03
N ALA A 110 -11.72 -15.18 -14.54
CA ALA A 110 -11.66 -15.58 -15.95
C ALA A 110 -12.63 -16.72 -16.33
N GLN A 111 -13.27 -17.35 -15.35
CA GLN A 111 -14.31 -18.37 -15.54
C GLN A 111 -15.64 -17.74 -15.95
#